data_AF-U6E9V6-F1
#
_entry.id   AF-U6E9V6-F1
#
_cell.length_a   1.000
_cell.length_b   1.000
_cell.length_c   1.000
_cell.angle_alpha   90.00
_cell.angle_beta   90.00
_cell.angle_gamma   90.00
#
_symmetry.space_group_name_H-M   'P 1'
#
loop_
_entity.id
_entity.type
_entity.pdbx_description
1 polymer ?
#
loop_
_entity_poly.entity_id
_entity_poly.type
_entity_poly.pdbx_seq_one_letter_code
_entity_poly.pdbx_strand_id
1 'polypeptide(L)' 'MENIENNENISTEEIFSDIKRDYPDVERLCMEDEDQKIFRIYAADDVLWKIFEDWMELVSSIEFNASTADEEHYLRVIP' A
#
# COMPACT_ATOMS: atom_id res chain seq x y z
N MET A 1 20.82 -1.79 29.26
CA MET A 1 19.45 -2.12 28.84
C MET A 1 19.47 -1.94 27.34
N GLU A 2 19.56 -3.06 26.61
CA GLU A 2 19.46 -3.04 25.15
C GLU A 2 18.00 -2.77 24.82
N ASN A 3 17.74 -1.62 24.19
CA ASN A 3 16.46 -1.36 23.56
C ASN A 3 16.41 -2.26 22.33
N ILE A 4 15.80 -3.43 22.48
CA ILE A 4 15.43 -4.24 21.33
C ILE A 4 14.20 -3.55 20.75
N GLU A 5 14.43 -2.64 19.81
CA GLU A 5 13.41 -2.24 18.85
C GLU A 5 13.00 -3.52 18.12
N ASN A 6 11.83 -4.06 18.48
CA ASN A 6 11.17 -5.10 17.70
C ASN A 6 10.73 -4.45 16.39
N ASN A 7 11.68 -4.23 15.49
CA ASN A 7 11.39 -3.96 14.10
C ASN A 7 10.98 -5.32 13.51
N GLU A 8 9.74 -5.73 13.75
CA GLU A 8 9.19 -6.88 13.04
C GLU A 8 9.35 -6.57 11.56
N ASN A 9 10.17 -7.37 10.88
CA ASN A 9 10.37 -7.28 9.45
C ASN A 9 9.09 -7.77 8.78
N ILE A 10 8.05 -6.92 8.79
CA ILE A 10 6.79 -7.22 8.11
C ILE A 10 7.13 -7.30 6.63
N SER A 11 6.92 -8.48 6.07
CA SER A 11 7.21 -8.77 4.68
C SER A 11 6.14 -8.17 3.75
N THR A 12 6.53 -7.85 2.52
CA THR A 12 5.62 -7.40 1.46
C THR A 12 4.44 -8.37 1.26
N GLU A 13 4.67 -9.67 1.47
CA GLU A 13 3.64 -10.72 1.35
C GLU A 13 2.59 -10.66 2.46
N GLU A 14 2.99 -10.33 3.69
CA GLU A 14 2.07 -10.15 4.81
C GLU A 14 1.18 -8.93 4.62
N ILE A 15 1.77 -7.80 4.23
CA ILE A 15 1.03 -6.56 3.91
C ILE A 15 0.04 -6.82 2.78
N PHE A 16 0.50 -7.47 1.71
CA PHE A 16 -0.38 -7.81 0.59
C PHE A 16 -1.51 -8.75 1.01
N SER A 17 -1.21 -9.76 1.82
CA SER A 17 -2.23 -10.70 2.30
C SER A 17 -3.28 -10.02 3.15
N ASP A 18 -2.90 -9.10 4.03
CA ASP A 18 -3.85 -8.36 4.86
C ASP A 18 -4.73 -7.43 4.03
N ILE A 19 -4.13 -6.65 3.11
CA ILE A 19 -4.90 -5.81 2.18
C ILE A 19 -5.88 -6.65 1.36
N LYS A 20 -5.44 -7.80 0.85
CA LYS A 20 -6.26 -8.66 0.00
C LYS A 20 -7.43 -9.32 0.74
N ARG A 21 -7.42 -9.35 2.08
CA ARG A 21 -8.56 -9.82 2.88
C ARG A 21 -9.72 -8.83 2.85
N ASP A 22 -9.43 -7.54 2.89
CA ASP A 22 -10.44 -6.47 2.84
C ASP A 22 -10.76 -6.05 1.39
N TYR A 23 -9.79 -6.21 0.49
CA TYR A 23 -9.85 -5.83 -0.92
C TYR A 23 -9.37 -6.99 -1.82
N PRO A 24 -10.19 -8.03 -2.03
CA PRO A 24 -9.79 -9.25 -2.77
C PRO A 24 -9.42 -8.99 -4.23
N ASP A 25 -9.96 -7.91 -4.82
CA ASP A 25 -9.73 -7.50 -6.19
C ASP A 25 -8.40 -6.73 -6.39
N VAL A 26 -7.58 -6.59 -5.34
CA VAL A 26 -6.22 -6.08 -5.48
C VAL A 26 -5.37 -7.08 -6.25
N GLU A 27 -4.75 -6.58 -7.32
CA GLU A 27 -3.99 -7.38 -8.28
C GLU A 27 -2.58 -7.62 -7.77
N ARG A 28 -1.90 -6.56 -7.32
CA ARG A 28 -0.49 -6.59 -6.96
C ARG A 28 -0.12 -5.49 -5.96
N LEU A 29 0.90 -5.77 -5.16
CA LEU A 29 1.58 -4.78 -4.32
C LEU A 29 3.07 -4.76 -4.65
N CYS A 30 3.68 -3.57 -4.67
CA CYS A 30 5.11 -3.40 -4.86
C CYS A 30 5.69 -2.50 -3.76
N MET A 31 6.68 -3.00 -3.04
CA MET A 31 7.41 -2.21 -2.05
C MET A 31 8.35 -1.24 -2.78
N GLU A 32 8.25 0.06 -2.48
CA GLU A 32 9.20 1.08 -2.95
C GLU A 32 10.38 1.22 -1.98
N ASP A 33 10.10 1.23 -0.67
CA ASP A 33 11.07 1.44 0.40
C ASP A 33 10.71 0.52 1.58
N GLU A 34 11.56 -0.47 1.88
CA GLU A 34 11.33 -1.45 2.95
C GLU A 34 11.52 -0.87 4.36
N ASP A 35 12.37 0.15 4.51
CA ASP A 35 12.66 0.80 5.79
C ASP A 35 11.52 1.73 6.19
N GLN A 36 10.98 2.48 5.23
CA GLN A 36 9.86 3.40 5.43
C GLN A 36 8.50 2.76 5.19
N LYS A 37 8.47 1.49 4.75
CA LYS A 37 7.26 0.74 4.39
C LYS A 37 6.40 1.51 3.38
N ILE A 38 7.03 2.14 2.40
CA ILE A 38 6.34 2.83 1.30
C ILE A 38 6.05 1.79 0.22
N PHE A 39 4.80 1.70 -0.24
CA PHE A 39 4.41 0.71 -1.24
C PHE A 39 3.36 1.26 -2.22
N ARG A 40 3.22 0.54 -3.34
CA ARG A 40 2.21 0.76 -4.36
C ARG A 40 1.19 -0.36 -4.38
N ILE A 41 -0.09 -0.02 -4.47
CA ILE A 41 -1.20 -0.94 -4.66
C ILE A 41 -1.72 -0.78 -6.09
N TYR A 42 -1.75 -1.88 -6.85
CA TYR A 42 -2.30 -1.93 -8.20
C TYR A 42 -3.63 -2.69 -8.19
N ALA A 43 -4.66 -2.06 -8.73
CA ALA A 43 -6.01 -2.61 -8.87
C ALA A 43 -6.80 -1.76 -9.88
N ALA A 44 -8.03 -2.17 -10.20
CA ALA A 44 -8.96 -1.34 -10.95
C ALA A 44 -9.31 -0.03 -10.20
N ASP A 45 -9.62 1.04 -10.94
CA ASP A 45 -9.88 2.37 -10.40
C ASP A 45 -10.93 2.40 -9.28
N ASP A 46 -12.02 1.65 -9.41
CA ASP A 46 -13.07 1.57 -8.38
C ASP A 46 -12.53 1.00 -7.05
N VAL A 47 -11.62 0.03 -7.12
CA VAL A 47 -10.98 -0.59 -5.95
C VAL A 47 -9.97 0.36 -5.35
N LEU A 48 -9.12 0.97 -6.17
CA LEU A 48 -8.16 1.97 -5.72
C LEU A 48 -8.87 3.17 -5.06
N TRP A 49 -9.98 3.62 -5.63
CA TRP A 49 -10.77 4.71 -5.05
C TRP A 49 -11.35 4.33 -3.68
N LYS A 50 -11.89 3.11 -3.55
CA LYS A 50 -12.39 2.61 -2.27
C LYS A 50 -11.28 2.55 -1.21
N ILE A 51 -10.12 2.00 -1.54
CA ILE A 51 -8.98 1.94 -0.62
C ILE A 51 -8.55 3.35 -0.21
N PHE A 52 -8.51 4.29 -1.16
CA PHE A 52 -8.17 5.68 -0.87
C PHE A 52 -9.12 6.32 0.13
N GLU A 53 -10.43 6.19 -0.07
CA GLU A 53 -11.45 6.71 0.85
C GLU A 53 -11.33 6.07 2.24
N ASP A 54 -11.13 4.75 2.30
CA ASP A 54 -11.03 4.01 3.56
C ASP A 54 -9.74 4.35 4.34
N TRP A 55 -8.65 4.69 3.65
CA TRP A 55 -7.31 4.83 4.25
C TRP A 55 -6.81 6.26 4.39
N MET A 56 -7.44 7.26 3.77
CA MET A 56 -6.93 8.64 3.78
C MET A 56 -6.75 9.26 5.18
N GLU A 57 -7.45 8.75 6.19
CA GLU A 57 -7.31 9.18 7.60
C GLU A 57 -6.45 8.22 8.44
N LEU A 58 -6.06 7.08 7.87
CA LEU A 58 -5.35 6.00 8.58
C LEU A 58 -3.84 6.01 8.32
N VAL A 59 -3.39 6.65 7.25
CA VAL A 59 -1.98 6.71 6.85
C VAL A 59 -1.49 8.15 6.78
N SER A 60 -0.17 8.34 6.91
CA SER A 60 0.44 9.67 6.82
C SER A 60 0.19 10.35 5.47
N SER A 61 0.27 9.59 4.37
CA SER A 61 -0.07 10.08 3.02
C SER A 61 -0.49 8.95 2.10
N ILE A 62 -1.44 9.24 1.21
CA ILE A 62 -1.86 8.35 0.14
C ILE A 62 -2.09 9.15 -1.14
N GLU A 63 -1.51 8.68 -2.25
CA GLU A 63 -1.49 9.40 -3.52
C GLU A 63 -2.04 8.50 -4.62
N PHE A 64 -3.04 8.98 -5.36
CA PHE A 64 -3.56 8.29 -6.54
C PHE A 64 -2.75 8.69 -7.77
N ASN A 65 -2.05 7.72 -8.37
CA ASN A 65 -1.38 7.92 -9.64
C ASN A 65 -2.25 7.41 -10.80
N ALA A 66 -2.86 8.35 -11.52
CA ALA A 66 -3.67 8.14 -12.72
C ALA A 66 -2.98 8.70 -13.99
N SER A 67 -1.64 8.80 -13.98
CA SER A 67 -0.93 9.50 -15.05
C SER A 67 -1.23 8.87 -16.40
N THR A 68 -1.64 9.66 -17.39
CA THR A 68 -1.89 9.19 -18.76
C THR A 68 -0.66 8.64 -19.46
N ALA A 69 0.53 8.83 -18.87
CA ALA A 69 1.79 8.28 -19.37
C ALA A 69 2.11 6.89 -18.77
N ASP A 70 1.49 6.51 -17.66
CA ASP A 70 1.63 5.20 -17.04
C ASP A 70 0.45 4.31 -17.50
N GLU A 71 0.74 3.10 -17.96
CA GLU A 71 -0.30 2.18 -18.46
C GLU A 71 -1.11 1.53 -17.32
N GLU A 72 -0.61 1.60 -16.07
CA GLU A 72 -1.24 1.01 -14.88
C GLU A 72 -1.43 2.08 -13.80
N HIS A 73 -2.67 2.27 -13.35
CA HIS A 73 -2.99 3.12 -12.21
C HIS A 73 -2.63 2.42 -10.89
N TYR A 74 -2.25 3.21 -9.88
CA TYR A 74 -1.93 2.69 -8.56
C TYR A 74 -2.14 3.72 -7.47
N LEU A 75 -2.28 3.23 -6.23
CA LEU A 75 -2.15 4.04 -5.02
C LEU A 75 -0.74 3.91 -4.48
N ARG A 76 -0.09 5.04 -4.19
CA ARG A 76 1.15 5.09 -3.43
C ARG A 76 0.82 5.40 -1.98
N VAL A 77 1.23 4.52 -1.07
CA VAL A 77 0.92 4.61 0.37
C VAL A 77 2.20 4.90 1.16
N ILE A 78 2.12 5.92 2.01
CA ILE A 78 3.13 6.27 3.00
C ILE A 78 2.46 6.13 4.37
N PRO A 79 2.78 5.08 5.16
CA PRO A 79 2.16 4.81 6.45
C PRO A 79 2.23 5.99 7.42
#